data_AF-X0SFK8-F1
#
_entry.id   AF-X0SFK8-F1
#
_cell.length_a   1.000
_cell.length_b   1.000
_cell.length_c   1.000
_cell.angle_alpha   90.00
_cell.angle_beta   90.00
_cell.angle_gamma   90.00
#
_symmetry.space_group_name_H-M   'P 1'
#
loop_
_entity.id
_entity.type
_entity.pdbx_description
1 polymer ?
#
loop_
_entity_poly.entity_id
_entity_poly.type
_entity_poly.pdbx_seq_one_letter_code
_entity_poly.pdbx_strand_id
1 'polypeptide(L)' 'MPEYTQTQKAILKVLEDGYAHKRKELMDVLSDDLSSLSCLATMLTRMRKKMRPVGQDIVCELQSRQICYRWVRLLGGE' A
#
# COMPACT_ATOMS: atom_id res chain seq x y z
N MET A 1 -8.95 15.21 -4.02
CA MET A 1 -8.43 13.84 -3.80
C MET A 1 -6.93 13.87 -3.99
N PRO A 2 -6.12 13.23 -3.13
CA PRO A 2 -4.66 13.22 -3.28
C PRO A 2 -4.26 12.67 -4.65
N GLU A 3 -3.35 13.36 -5.34
CA GLU A 3 -2.83 12.91 -6.63
C GLU A 3 -1.88 11.72 -6.42
N TYR A 4 -2.24 10.57 -6.98
CA TYR A 4 -1.44 9.35 -6.96
C TYR A 4 -0.75 9.14 -8.29
N THR A 5 0.52 8.73 -8.26
CA THR A 5 1.23 8.30 -9.47
C THR A 5 0.62 7.00 -10.02
N GLN A 6 0.90 6.66 -11.27
CA GLN A 6 0.32 5.47 -11.91
C GLN A 6 0.63 4.17 -11.13
N THR A 7 1.84 4.05 -10.60
CA THR A 7 2.26 2.94 -9.74
C THR A 7 1.49 2.91 -8.41
N GLN A 8 1.25 4.07 -7.78
CA GLN A 8 0.48 4.15 -6.54
C GLN A 8 -0.98 3.76 -6.75
N LYS A 9 -1.57 4.14 -7.90
CA LYS A 9 -2.91 3.71 -8.30
C LYS A 9 -2.97 2.19 -8.52
N ALA A 10 -1.94 1.61 -9.12
CA ALA A 10 -1.87 0.18 -9.36
C ALA A 10 -1.77 -0.61 -8.04
N ILE A 11 -0.96 -0.15 -7.09
CA ILE A 11 -0.90 -0.71 -5.73
C ILE A 11 -2.26 -0.59 -5.02
N LEU A 12 -2.91 0.57 -5.12
CA LEU A 12 -4.23 0.77 -4.53
C LEU A 12 -5.26 -0.20 -5.11
N LYS A 13 -5.23 -0.39 -6.43
CA LYS A 13 -6.12 -1.33 -7.12
C LYS A 13 -5.92 -2.77 -6.66
N VAL A 14 -4.68 -3.16 -6.35
CA VAL A 14 -4.38 -4.48 -5.78
C VAL A 14 -4.97 -4.62 -4.38
N LEU A 15 -4.85 -3.58 -3.54
CA LEU A 15 -5.32 -3.58 -2.15
C LEU A 15 -6.82 -3.24 -2.00
N GLU A 16 -7.52 -2.90 -3.08
CA GLU A 16 -8.93 -2.44 -3.08
C GLU A 16 -9.89 -3.56 -2.67
N ASP A 17 -9.49 -4.82 -2.84
CA ASP A 17 -10.24 -5.99 -2.42
C ASP A 17 -10.33 -6.15 -0.89
N GLY A 18 -9.57 -5.36 -0.13
CA GLY A 18 -9.59 -5.35 1.33
C GLY A 18 -8.89 -6.56 1.97
N TYR A 19 -8.26 -7.44 1.18
CA TYR A 19 -7.48 -8.56 1.67
C TYR A 19 -6.01 -8.19 1.87
N ALA A 20 -5.29 -9.06 2.58
CA ALA A 20 -3.87 -8.87 2.83
C ALA A 20 -3.06 -9.43 1.65
N HIS A 21 -2.32 -8.56 0.98
CA HIS A 21 -1.48 -8.91 -0.16
C HIS A 21 -0.03 -9.04 0.23
N LYS A 22 0.64 -10.07 -0.30
CA LYS A 22 2.06 -10.30 -0.03
C LYS A 22 2.88 -9.17 -0.63
N ARG A 23 4.04 -8.91 -0.01
CA ARG A 23 5.03 -8.00 -0.59
C ARG A 23 5.34 -8.29 -2.06
N LYS A 24 5.42 -9.58 -2.45
CA LYS A 24 5.73 -9.98 -3.83
C LYS A 24 4.68 -9.51 -4.83
N GLU A 25 3.40 -9.60 -4.49
CA GLU A 25 2.29 -9.13 -5.35
C GLU A 25 2.39 -7.62 -5.60
N LEU A 26 2.74 -6.87 -4.56
CA LEU A 26 2.93 -5.42 -4.67
C LEU A 26 4.17 -5.05 -5.48
N MET A 27 5.21 -5.90 -5.44
CA MET A 27 6.42 -5.71 -6.23
C MET A 27 6.20 -6.06 -7.71
N ASP A 28 5.36 -7.04 -8.02
CA ASP A 28 5.01 -7.42 -9.39
C ASP A 28 4.34 -6.26 -10.16
N VAL A 29 3.62 -5.41 -9.41
CA VAL A 29 2.96 -4.21 -9.93
C VAL A 29 3.94 -3.05 -10.15
N LEU A 30 5.12 -3.10 -9.53
CA LEU A 30 6.19 -2.14 -9.79
C LEU A 30 6.85 -2.50 -11.12
N SER A 31 6.99 -1.54 -12.02
CA SER A 31 7.87 -1.70 -13.19
C SER A 31 9.30 -2.00 -12.72
N ASP A 32 10.05 -2.73 -13.54
CA ASP A 32 11.41 -3.25 -13.23
C ASP A 32 12.34 -2.16 -12.65
N ASP A 33 12.28 -0.94 -13.19
CA ASP A 33 13.02 0.25 -12.73
C ASP A 33 12.74 0.68 -11.28
N LEU A 34 11.58 0.32 -10.71
CA LEU A 34 11.15 0.70 -9.36
C LEU A 34 11.11 -0.49 -8.38
N SER A 35 11.55 -1.68 -8.81
CA SER A 35 11.44 -2.96 -8.11
C SER A 35 12.30 -3.10 -6.84
N SER A 36 12.90 -2.01 -6.34
CA SER A 36 13.68 -2.07 -5.10
C SER A 36 12.80 -2.09 -3.84
N LEU A 37 13.18 -2.92 -2.87
CA LEU A 37 12.50 -3.04 -1.57
C LEU A 37 12.41 -1.70 -0.82
N SER A 38 13.46 -0.88 -0.91
CA SER A 38 13.50 0.45 -0.30
C SER A 38 12.57 1.44 -0.99
N CYS A 39 12.38 1.31 -2.32
CA CYS A 39 11.40 2.09 -3.08
C CYS A 39 9.97 1.76 -2.63
N LEU A 40 9.62 0.48 -2.49
CA LEU A 40 8.30 0.08 -2.02
C LEU A 40 8.01 0.61 -0.61
N ALA A 41 8.95 0.45 0.33
CA ALA A 41 8.78 0.94 1.70
C ALA A 41 8.60 2.47 1.76
N THR A 42 9.40 3.21 1.00
CA THR A 42 9.31 4.67 0.89
C THR A 42 7.97 5.09 0.27
N MET A 43 7.54 4.39 -0.78
CA MET A 43 6.29 4.69 -1.46
C MET A 43 5.08 4.43 -0.58
N LEU A 44 5.02 3.27 0.09
CA LEU A 44 3.97 2.97 1.05
C LEU A 44 3.93 4.02 2.16
N THR A 45 5.08 4.44 2.69
CA THR A 45 5.14 5.52 3.69
C THR A 45 4.54 6.83 3.18
N ARG A 46 4.85 7.23 1.94
CA ARG A 46 4.27 8.42 1.30
C ARG A 46 2.76 8.27 1.07
N MET A 47 2.29 7.09 0.69
CA MET A 47 0.87 6.80 0.52
C MET A 47 0.11 6.88 1.84
N ARG A 48 0.62 6.27 2.92
CA ARG A 48 0.03 6.37 4.26
C ARG A 48 -0.12 7.82 4.73
N LYS A 49 0.90 8.66 4.50
CA LYS A 49 0.83 10.10 4.81
C LYS A 49 -0.32 10.80 4.08
N LYS A 50 -0.66 10.39 2.86
CA LYS A 50 -1.79 10.93 2.08
C LYS A 50 -3.15 10.34 2.49
N MET A 51 -3.17 9.08 2.94
CA MET A 51 -4.40 8.35 3.28
C MET A 51 -4.89 8.61 4.69
N ARG A 52 -3.98 8.79 5.65
CA ARG A 52 -4.34 9.00 7.05
C ARG A 52 -5.29 10.19 7.28
N PRO A 53 -5.08 11.36 6.63
CA PRO A 53 -6.00 12.49 6.75
C PRO A 53 -7.42 12.22 6.23
N VAL A 54 -7.62 11.20 5.39
CA VAL A 54 -8.95 10.82 4.87
C VAL A 54 -9.50 9.57 5.55
N GLY A 55 -8.98 9.23 6.74
CA GLY A 55 -9.43 8.09 7.52
C GLY A 55 -9.08 6.73 6.91
N GLN A 56 -7.98 6.64 6.16
CA GLN A 56 -7.51 5.39 5.54
C GLN A 56 -6.05 5.12 5.90
N ASP A 57 -5.64 3.86 5.95
CA ASP A 57 -4.23 3.50 6.10
C ASP A 57 -3.90 2.19 5.35
N ILE A 58 -2.62 1.96 5.09
CA ILE A 58 -2.12 0.69 4.59
C ILE A 58 -1.34 0.03 5.72
N VAL A 59 -1.96 -0.94 6.40
CA VAL A 59 -1.30 -1.67 7.48
C VAL A 59 -0.34 -2.70 6.94
N CYS A 60 0.72 -2.94 7.71
CA CYS A 60 1.67 -4.02 7.47
C CYS A 60 1.41 -5.07 8.53
N GLU A 61 1.10 -6.29 8.10
CA GLU A 61 0.76 -7.40 8.99
C GLU A 61 1.61 -8.63 8.67
N LEU A 62 1.92 -9.41 9.71
CA LEU A 62 2.65 -10.66 9.57
C LEU A 62 1.63 -11.81 9.52
N GLN A 63 1.40 -12.36 8.33
CA GLN A 63 0.55 -13.53 8.14
C GLN A 63 1.39 -14.73 7.72
N SER A 64 1.27 -15.86 8.40
CA SER A 64 1.97 -17.11 8.05
C SER A 64 3.48 -16.92 7.83
N ARG A 65 4.13 -16.12 8.68
CA ARG A 65 5.56 -15.74 8.61
C ARG A 65 5.93 -14.91 7.37
N GLN A 66 4.96 -14.35 6.67
CA GLN A 66 5.15 -13.46 5.51
C GLN A 66 4.61 -12.07 5.81
N ILE A 67 5.31 -11.06 5.29
CA ILE A 67 4.86 -9.67 5.39
C ILE A 67 3.81 -9.42 4.31
N CYS A 68 2.61 -9.08 4.76
CA CYS A 68 1.48 -8.70 3.94
C CYS A 68 1.06 -7.26 4.22
N TYR A 69 0.39 -6.65 3.27
CA TYR A 69 -0.14 -5.30 3.37
C TYR A 69 -1.62 -5.31 3.06
N ARG A 70 -2.39 -4.54 3.83
CA ARG A 70 -3.84 -4.44 3.67
C ARG A 70 -4.28 -3.00 3.74
N TRP A 71 -5.20 -2.61 2.87
CA TRP A 71 -5.86 -1.32 2.95
C TRP A 71 -7.00 -1.39 3.97
N VAL A 72 -6.97 -0.48 4.93
CA VAL A 72 -7.97 -0.39 5.99
C VAL A 72 -8.53 1.02 6.08
N ARG A 73 -9.77 1.12 6.57
CA ARG A 73 -10.37 2.37 7.02
C ARG A 73 -10.14 2.52 8.52
N LEU A 74 -9.63 3.67 8.94
CA LEU A 74 -9.43 4.01 10.34
C LEU A 74 -10.77 4.46 10.95
N LEU A 75 -11.14 3.85 12.07
CA LEU A 75 -12.31 4.24 12.86
C LEU A 75 -11.88 5.46 13.70
N GLY A 76 -12.44 6.65 13.40
CA GLY A 76 -12.08 7.92 14.04
C GLY A 76 -11.39 8.95 13.13
N GLY A 77 -11.29 8.69 11.82
CA GLY A 77 -10.95 9.72 10.84
C GLY A 77 -12.22 10.48 10.43
N GLU A 78 -12.56 11.52 11.18
CA GLU A 78 -13.55 12.55 10.83
C GLU A 78 -12.86 13.80 10.28
#